data_AF-A0A8H5LST4-F1
#
_entry.id   AF-A0A8H5LST4-F1
#
_cell.length_a   1.000
_cell.length_b   1.000
_cell.length_c   1.000
_cell.angle_alpha   90.00
_cell.angle_beta   90.00
_cell.angle_gamma   90.00
#
_symmetry.space_group_name_H-M   'P 1'
#
loop_
_entity.id
_entity.type
_entity.pdbx_description
1 polymer ?
#
loop_
_entity_poly.entity_id
_entity_poly.type
_entity_poly.pdbx_seq_one_letter_code
_entity_poly.pdbx_strand_id
1 'polypeptide(L)'
;MSQMQSLGQAMQTLTPPSSSPRVQPPPQTANTAHSEMVPLPLPPCISITKGRRCFYGFDVPKEWFINYFDQNHHRIRNYDPNTGAFTKWYMTMILLENLTRCRNLSVESVTYKISDPTTLFDPEKGYVYLVSMCSTMRNSYYRRPNQRQVNILKDIFGREPEWYVDFHDASFYED
;
A
#
# COMPACT_ATOMS: atom_id res chain seq x y z
N MET A 1 16.42 39.87 -63.03
CA MET A 1 15.02 40.34 -63.02
C MET A 1 14.24 39.36 -62.16
N SER A 2 14.00 39.74 -60.90
CA SER A 2 12.65 40.01 -60.37
C SER A 2 11.76 38.78 -60.30
N GLN A 3 11.46 38.32 -59.07
CA GLN A 3 10.09 38.41 -58.55
C GLN A 3 10.06 38.06 -57.05
N MET A 4 9.81 39.09 -56.24
CA MET A 4 9.26 38.98 -54.89
C MET A 4 7.76 38.63 -55.02
N GLN A 5 7.29 37.63 -54.29
CA GLN A 5 5.87 37.38 -54.01
C GLN A 5 5.71 37.47 -52.49
N SER A 6 5.34 38.64 -51.98
CA SER A 6 3.97 39.11 -51.70
C SER A 6 3.31 38.40 -50.52
N LEU A 7 3.43 39.03 -49.35
CA LEU A 7 2.70 38.77 -48.12
C LEU A 7 1.25 39.27 -48.28
N GLY A 8 0.31 38.33 -48.44
CA GLY A 8 -1.13 38.59 -48.45
C GLY A 8 -1.76 38.26 -47.09
N GLN A 9 -2.27 39.29 -46.41
CA GLN A 9 -3.03 39.24 -45.18
C GLN A 9 -4.35 38.48 -45.34
N ALA A 10 -4.72 37.68 -44.33
CA ALA A 10 -6.11 37.31 -44.07
C ALA A 10 -6.35 37.32 -42.56
N MET A 11 -6.70 38.49 -42.02
CA MET A 11 -7.28 38.58 -40.68
C MET A 11 -8.73 38.11 -40.76
N GLN A 12 -8.99 36.90 -40.27
CA GLN A 12 -10.35 36.41 -40.04
C GLN A 12 -10.86 36.96 -38.71
N THR A 13 -11.90 37.78 -38.79
CA THR A 13 -12.66 38.32 -37.67
C THR A 13 -13.43 37.19 -36.98
N LEU A 14 -12.87 36.65 -35.89
CA LEU A 14 -13.56 35.68 -35.04
C LEU A 14 -14.54 36.42 -34.12
N THR A 15 -15.83 36.34 -34.44
CA THR A 15 -16.92 36.68 -33.51
C THR A 15 -16.88 35.74 -32.30
N PRO A 16 -16.90 36.25 -31.07
CA PRO A 16 -16.94 35.41 -29.87
C PRO A 16 -18.32 34.72 -29.73
N PRO A 17 -18.36 33.44 -29.34
CA PRO A 17 -19.62 32.73 -29.12
C PRO A 17 -20.36 33.29 -27.90
N SER A 18 -21.67 33.46 -28.09
CA SER A 18 -22.66 33.84 -27.08
C SER A 18 -22.52 33.02 -25.80
N SER A 19 -22.37 33.71 -24.67
CA SER A 19 -22.31 33.14 -23.33
C SER A 19 -23.57 32.33 -23.02
N SER A 20 -23.42 31.01 -22.96
CA SER A 20 -24.44 30.12 -22.42
C SER A 20 -24.58 30.34 -20.91
N PRO A 21 -25.81 30.26 -20.35
CA PRO A 21 -26.03 30.40 -18.93
C PRO A 21 -25.23 29.35 -18.15
N ARG A 22 -24.35 29.83 -17.28
CA ARG A 22 -23.53 29.01 -16.39
C ARG A 22 -24.45 28.31 -15.40
N VAL A 23 -24.81 27.05 -15.71
CA VAL A 23 -25.47 26.14 -14.77
C VAL A 23 -24.56 26.04 -13.55
N GLN A 24 -24.94 26.67 -12.45
CA GLN A 24 -24.24 26.49 -11.18
C GLN A 24 -24.38 25.01 -10.81
N PRO A 25 -23.27 24.28 -10.61
CA PRO A 25 -23.37 22.94 -10.07
C PRO A 25 -24.07 23.04 -8.71
N PRO A 26 -24.96 22.10 -8.37
CA PRO A 26 -25.63 22.09 -7.08
C PRO A 26 -24.57 22.20 -5.97
N PRO A 27 -24.87 22.90 -4.86
CA PRO A 27 -23.95 23.05 -3.76
C PRO A 27 -23.48 21.66 -3.35
N GLN A 28 -22.19 21.40 -3.58
CA GLN A 28 -21.53 20.20 -3.11
C GLN A 28 -21.61 20.29 -1.59
N THR A 29 -22.61 19.65 -1.00
CA THR A 29 -22.61 19.33 0.42
C THR A 29 -21.30 18.61 0.66
N ALA A 30 -20.38 19.29 1.33
CA ALA A 30 -19.14 18.74 1.84
C ALA A 30 -19.51 17.68 2.87
N ASN A 31 -19.97 16.52 2.40
CA ASN A 31 -19.85 15.29 3.13
C ASN A 31 -18.35 15.04 3.18
N THR A 32 -17.74 15.59 4.23
CA THR A 32 -16.49 15.12 4.79
C THR A 32 -16.75 13.67 5.19
N ALA A 33 -16.81 12.79 4.20
CA ALA A 33 -16.73 11.35 4.39
C ALA A 33 -15.32 11.14 4.95
N HIS A 34 -15.20 11.30 6.26
CA HIS A 34 -14.09 10.74 7.02
C HIS A 34 -14.06 9.28 6.59
N SER A 35 -13.11 8.95 5.71
CA SER A 35 -12.94 7.62 5.16
C SER A 35 -12.88 6.68 6.34
N GLU A 36 -13.96 5.94 6.56
CA GLU A 36 -14.19 5.23 7.81
C GLU A 36 -13.06 4.23 7.98
N MET A 37 -12.28 4.42 9.05
CA MET A 37 -11.16 3.54 9.34
C MET A 37 -11.69 2.14 9.60
N VAL A 38 -11.00 1.10 9.14
CA VAL A 38 -11.48 -0.28 9.33
C VAL A 38 -11.62 -0.60 10.82
N PRO A 39 -12.77 -1.15 11.24
CA PRO A 39 -12.87 -1.79 12.55
C PRO A 39 -11.99 -3.05 12.52
N LEU A 40 -10.93 -3.05 13.31
CA LEU A 40 -10.04 -4.20 13.41
C LEU A 40 -10.57 -5.19 14.46
N PRO A 41 -10.46 -6.51 14.22
CA PRO A 41 -10.68 -7.49 15.28
C PRO A 41 -9.70 -7.21 16.43
N LEU A 42 -10.08 -7.57 17.66
CA LEU A 42 -9.15 -7.48 18.78
C LEU A 42 -7.99 -8.47 18.56
N PRO A 43 -6.75 -8.09 18.93
CA PRO A 43 -5.63 -9.03 18.89
C PRO A 43 -5.93 -10.26 19.77
N PRO A 44 -5.51 -11.46 19.35
CA PRO A 44 -5.70 -12.69 20.10
C PRO A 44 -5.13 -12.58 21.51
N CYS A 45 -5.82 -13.25 22.44
CA CYS A 45 -5.83 -13.02 23.89
C CYS A 45 -4.52 -12.51 24.55
N ILE A 46 -4.70 -11.49 25.39
CA ILE A 46 -3.71 -10.68 26.11
C ILE A 46 -2.73 -11.50 26.96
N SER A 47 -3.07 -12.74 27.31
CA SER A 47 -2.22 -13.61 28.14
C SER A 47 -0.92 -14.04 27.45
N ILE A 48 -0.94 -14.26 26.13
CA ILE A 48 0.25 -14.62 25.34
C ILE A 48 1.06 -13.37 24.96
N THR A 49 0.42 -12.19 24.98
CA THR A 49 1.00 -10.92 24.50
C THR A 49 1.51 -10.04 25.65
N LYS A 50 1.76 -10.56 26.85
CA LYS A 50 2.20 -9.75 28.01
C LYS A 50 3.43 -8.90 27.64
N GLY A 51 3.21 -7.62 27.39
CA GLY A 51 4.25 -6.66 26.95
C GLY A 51 4.70 -6.78 25.49
N ARG A 52 4.24 -7.79 24.72
CA ARG A 52 4.68 -7.99 23.34
C ARG A 52 3.87 -7.14 22.38
N ARG A 53 4.56 -6.58 21.38
CA ARG A 53 3.92 -5.90 20.25
C ARG A 53 3.19 -6.94 19.40
N CYS A 54 2.04 -6.54 18.84
CA CYS A 54 1.33 -7.34 17.84
C CYS A 54 1.18 -6.53 16.57
N PHE A 55 1.20 -7.21 15.43
CA PHE A 55 1.06 -6.63 14.12
C PHE A 55 -0.16 -7.23 13.41
N TYR A 56 -0.85 -6.40 12.63
CA TYR A 56 -2.00 -6.82 11.82
C TYR A 56 -1.63 -6.73 10.34
N GLY A 57 -1.71 -7.84 9.63
CA GLY A 57 -1.19 -7.90 8.26
C GLY A 57 -1.35 -9.26 7.59
N PHE A 58 -0.53 -9.48 6.56
CA PHE A 58 -0.50 -10.71 5.77
C PHE A 58 0.87 -11.35 5.91
N ASP A 59 0.95 -12.59 6.40
CA ASP A 59 2.21 -13.33 6.31
C ASP A 59 2.55 -13.53 4.83
N VAL A 60 3.82 -13.61 4.51
CA VAL A 60 4.27 -13.79 3.12
C VAL A 60 5.58 -14.56 3.10
N PRO A 61 5.73 -15.56 2.22
CA PRO A 61 7.03 -16.16 2.00
C PRO A 61 7.96 -15.13 1.34
N LYS A 62 9.26 -15.25 1.57
CA LYS A 62 10.25 -14.29 1.03
C LYS A 62 10.20 -14.22 -0.49
N GLU A 63 9.97 -15.36 -1.13
CA GLU A 63 9.87 -15.54 -2.58
C GLU A 63 8.65 -14.80 -3.16
N TRP A 64 7.60 -14.58 -2.36
CA TRP A 64 6.42 -13.84 -2.79
C TRP A 64 6.78 -12.42 -3.23
N PHE A 65 7.65 -11.72 -2.49
CA PHE A 65 8.06 -10.37 -2.86
C PHE A 65 8.75 -10.33 -4.23
N ILE A 66 9.68 -11.26 -4.45
CA ILE A 66 10.43 -11.37 -5.70
C ILE A 66 9.48 -11.68 -6.86
N ASN A 67 8.60 -12.67 -6.68
CA ASN A 67 7.63 -13.08 -7.70
C ASN A 67 6.62 -11.97 -8.01
N TYR A 68 6.09 -11.32 -6.98
CA TYR A 68 5.15 -10.22 -7.14
C TYR A 68 5.79 -9.05 -7.89
N PHE A 69 7.03 -8.70 -7.52
CA PHE A 69 7.80 -7.70 -8.24
C PHE A 69 8.01 -8.10 -9.71
N ASP A 70 8.46 -9.32 -10.00
CA ASP A 70 8.72 -9.77 -11.36
C ASP A 70 7.45 -9.77 -12.23
N GLN A 71 6.26 -9.96 -11.65
CA GLN A 71 4.99 -9.84 -12.36
C GLN A 71 4.54 -8.37 -12.57
N ASN A 72 4.99 -7.44 -11.71
CA ASN A 72 4.48 -6.06 -11.67
C ASN A 72 5.53 -4.97 -11.99
N HIS A 73 6.78 -5.34 -12.26
CA HIS A 73 7.89 -4.39 -12.49
C HIS A 73 7.65 -3.46 -13.67
N HIS A 74 6.82 -3.86 -14.65
CA HIS A 74 6.39 -3.02 -15.76
C HIS A 74 5.71 -1.70 -15.34
N ARG A 75 5.25 -1.61 -14.07
CA ARG A 75 4.66 -0.39 -13.47
C ARG A 75 5.71 0.59 -12.97
N ILE A 76 6.98 0.19 -12.91
CA ILE A 76 8.12 1.01 -12.49
C ILE A 76 8.85 1.48 -13.75
N ARG A 77 9.06 2.79 -13.85
CA ARG A 77 9.86 3.36 -14.94
C ARG A 77 11.34 3.02 -14.72
N ASN A 78 12.06 2.72 -15.80
CA ASN A 78 13.51 2.48 -15.81
C ASN A 78 13.95 1.30 -14.94
N TYR A 79 13.18 0.22 -14.94
CA TYR A 79 13.56 -1.01 -14.26
C TYR A 79 14.81 -1.65 -14.91
N ASP A 80 15.76 -2.07 -14.07
CA ASP A 80 16.91 -2.89 -14.48
C ASP A 80 16.63 -4.39 -14.18
N PRO A 81 16.56 -5.26 -15.20
CA PRO A 81 16.41 -6.71 -15.02
C PRO A 81 17.43 -7.35 -14.07
N ASN A 82 18.63 -6.77 -13.92
CA ASN A 82 19.69 -7.27 -13.04
C ASN A 82 19.56 -6.80 -11.59
N THR A 83 18.43 -6.19 -11.23
CA THR A 83 18.14 -5.77 -9.87
C THR A 83 18.19 -6.95 -8.90
N GLY A 84 19.05 -6.85 -7.87
CA GLY A 84 19.21 -7.89 -6.85
C GLY A 84 17.95 -8.12 -6.00
N ALA A 85 17.85 -9.30 -5.39
CA ALA A 85 16.67 -9.74 -4.63
C ALA A 85 16.24 -8.78 -3.52
N PHE A 86 17.19 -8.20 -2.78
CA PHE A 86 16.88 -7.22 -1.73
C PHE A 86 16.22 -5.95 -2.30
N THR A 87 16.71 -5.45 -3.43
CA THR A 87 16.11 -4.29 -4.09
C THR A 87 14.72 -4.61 -4.64
N LYS A 88 14.51 -5.80 -5.22
CA LYS A 88 13.17 -6.26 -5.63
C LYS A 88 12.20 -6.29 -4.45
N TRP A 89 12.66 -6.74 -3.29
CA TRP A 89 11.89 -6.76 -2.06
C TRP A 89 11.46 -5.36 -1.63
N TYR A 90 12.39 -4.42 -1.55
CA TYR A 90 12.10 -3.02 -1.22
C TYR A 90 11.14 -2.38 -2.23
N MET A 91 11.37 -2.59 -3.53
CA MET A 91 10.51 -2.05 -4.59
C MET A 91 9.10 -2.64 -4.58
N THR A 92 8.94 -3.89 -4.09
CA THR A 92 7.61 -4.48 -3.88
C THR A 92 6.80 -3.64 -2.90
N MET A 93 7.40 -3.20 -1.80
CA MET A 93 6.70 -2.35 -0.83
C MET A 93 6.27 -1.03 -1.47
N ILE A 94 7.15 -0.38 -2.25
CA ILE A 94 6.80 0.83 -3.00
C ILE A 94 5.63 0.58 -3.97
N LEU A 95 5.63 -0.55 -4.67
CA LEU A 95 4.52 -0.93 -5.55
C LEU A 95 3.21 -1.08 -4.77
N LEU A 96 3.24 -1.80 -3.64
CA LEU A 96 2.06 -1.99 -2.79
C LEU A 96 1.53 -0.66 -2.25
N GLU A 97 2.40 0.22 -1.74
CA GLU A 97 2.00 1.54 -1.26
C GLU A 97 1.36 2.38 -2.37
N ASN A 98 1.91 2.34 -3.59
CA ASN A 98 1.39 3.08 -4.73
C ASN A 98 0.02 2.57 -5.19
N LEU A 99 -0.15 1.24 -5.23
CA LEU A 99 -1.39 0.60 -5.66
C LEU A 99 -2.52 0.80 -4.66
N THR A 100 -2.20 0.65 -3.38
CA THR A 100 -3.18 0.70 -2.28
C THR A 100 -3.38 2.10 -1.74
N ARG A 101 -2.46 3.03 -2.01
CA ARG A 101 -2.33 4.35 -1.34
C ARG A 101 -2.13 4.24 0.18
N CYS A 102 -1.77 3.07 0.70
CA CYS A 102 -1.47 2.84 2.10
C CYS A 102 0.02 3.13 2.35
N ARG A 103 0.35 4.22 3.03
CA ARG A 103 1.75 4.68 3.24
C ARG A 103 2.41 4.15 4.51
N ASN A 104 1.67 3.33 5.26
CA ASN A 104 2.06 2.79 6.55
C ASN A 104 2.22 1.26 6.49
N LEU A 105 2.51 0.74 5.30
CA LEU A 105 2.89 -0.65 5.14
C LEU A 105 4.33 -0.83 5.65
N SER A 106 4.57 -1.88 6.41
CA SER A 106 5.92 -2.27 6.84
C SER A 106 6.13 -3.76 6.65
N VAL A 107 7.41 -4.17 6.61
CA VAL A 107 7.77 -5.59 6.64
C VAL A 107 8.31 -5.90 8.02
N GLU A 108 7.68 -6.86 8.69
CA GLU A 108 8.02 -7.26 10.06
C GLU A 108 8.38 -8.74 10.09
N SER A 109 9.20 -9.14 11.05
CA SER A 109 9.44 -10.55 11.39
C SER A 109 8.56 -10.91 12.58
N VAL A 110 7.69 -11.89 12.44
CA VAL A 110 6.70 -12.25 13.47
C VAL A 110 6.78 -13.72 13.85
N THR A 111 6.44 -14.02 15.11
CA THR A 111 6.37 -15.41 15.59
C THR A 111 5.28 -16.16 14.83
N TYR A 112 5.62 -17.38 14.41
CA TYR A 112 4.69 -18.25 13.71
C TYR A 112 3.57 -18.78 14.62
N LYS A 113 2.35 -18.86 14.09
CA LYS A 113 1.26 -19.60 14.75
C LYS A 113 1.50 -21.09 14.50
N ILE A 114 1.94 -21.82 15.52
CA ILE A 114 2.27 -23.27 15.49
C ILE A 114 1.12 -24.14 14.92
N SER A 115 -0.09 -23.62 14.78
CA SER A 115 -1.30 -24.35 14.41
C SER A 115 -1.49 -24.67 12.92
N ASP A 116 -0.71 -24.11 11.99
CA ASP A 116 -0.86 -24.41 10.54
C ASP A 116 0.39 -25.11 9.99
N PRO A 117 0.30 -26.29 9.35
CA PRO A 117 1.45 -26.95 8.72
C PRO A 117 1.69 -26.53 7.26
N THR A 118 0.81 -25.72 6.65
CA THR A 118 0.86 -25.41 5.20
C THR A 118 1.61 -24.13 4.85
N THR A 119 1.87 -23.26 5.83
CA THR A 119 2.65 -22.04 5.60
C THR A 119 4.12 -22.40 5.40
N LEU A 120 4.75 -21.81 4.38
CA LEU A 120 6.17 -21.93 4.04
C LEU A 120 7.05 -21.38 5.19
N PHE A 121 7.15 -22.20 6.21
CA PHE A 121 7.95 -22.00 7.41
C PHE A 121 9.42 -22.17 7.01
N ASP A 122 10.27 -21.24 7.47
CA ASP A 122 11.69 -21.54 7.62
C ASP A 122 11.86 -22.12 9.03
N PRO A 123 11.79 -23.46 9.19
CA PRO A 123 11.82 -24.10 10.50
C PRO A 123 13.06 -23.81 11.31
N GLU A 124 14.14 -23.42 10.65
CA GLU A 124 15.38 -23.09 11.34
C GLU A 124 15.29 -21.76 12.08
N LYS A 125 14.38 -20.86 11.68
CA LYS A 125 14.34 -19.48 12.18
C LYS A 125 13.18 -19.16 13.10
N GLY A 126 12.09 -19.93 13.05
CA GLY A 126 10.94 -19.74 13.96
C GLY A 126 10.12 -18.45 13.74
N TYR A 127 10.32 -17.76 12.61
CA TYR A 127 9.56 -16.57 12.23
C TYR A 127 9.08 -16.62 10.78
N VAL A 128 8.09 -15.80 10.47
CA VAL A 128 7.64 -15.51 9.10
C VAL A 128 7.72 -14.01 8.83
N TYR A 129 7.83 -13.63 7.55
CA TYR A 129 7.71 -12.23 7.16
C TYR A 129 6.25 -11.82 7.10
N LEU A 130 5.97 -10.60 7.52
CA LEU A 130 4.64 -10.01 7.54
C LEU A 130 4.64 -8.71 6.76
N VAL A 131 3.73 -8.55 5.80
CA VAL A 131 3.35 -7.22 5.31
C VAL A 131 2.33 -6.65 6.30
N SER A 132 2.84 -5.86 7.24
CA SER A 132 2.08 -5.25 8.32
C SER A 132 1.38 -3.98 7.84
N MET A 133 0.12 -3.82 8.20
CA MET A 133 -0.67 -2.60 7.99
C MET A 133 -0.67 -1.70 9.23
N CYS A 134 -0.63 -2.29 10.42
CA CYS A 134 -0.53 -1.55 11.66
C CYS A 134 -0.07 -2.46 12.81
N SER A 135 0.29 -1.86 13.93
CA SER A 135 0.59 -2.58 15.16
C SER A 135 -0.29 -2.10 16.32
N THR A 136 -0.19 -2.80 17.46
CA THR A 136 -0.81 -2.38 18.73
C THR A 136 -0.21 -1.09 19.30
N MET A 137 0.89 -0.58 18.73
CA MET A 137 1.46 0.70 19.12
C MET A 137 0.52 1.84 18.72
N ARG A 138 0.26 2.76 19.66
CA ARG A 138 -0.67 3.88 19.50
C ARG A 138 -0.52 4.60 18.14
N ASN A 139 0.70 5.03 17.81
CA ASN A 139 0.97 5.79 16.60
C ASN A 139 0.73 4.99 15.31
N SER A 140 0.99 3.68 15.35
CA SER A 140 0.75 2.78 14.21
C SER A 140 -0.75 2.51 14.06
N TYR A 141 -1.43 2.22 15.16
CA TYR A 141 -2.86 1.92 15.19
C TYR A 141 -3.75 3.06 14.67
N TYR A 142 -3.44 4.31 15.03
CA TYR A 142 -4.16 5.48 14.53
C TYR A 142 -3.86 5.82 13.07
N ARG A 143 -2.83 5.20 12.47
CA ARG A 143 -2.50 5.35 11.05
C ARG A 143 -2.99 4.17 10.20
N ARG A 144 -3.76 3.24 10.78
CA ARG A 144 -4.25 2.04 10.08
C ARG A 144 -4.99 2.40 8.78
N PRO A 145 -4.92 1.54 7.74
CA PRO A 145 -5.61 1.79 6.49
C PRO A 145 -7.14 1.84 6.65
N ASN A 146 -7.80 2.53 5.71
CA ASN A 146 -9.26 2.51 5.58
C ASN A 146 -9.76 1.27 4.81
N GLN A 147 -11.09 1.04 4.79
CA GLN A 147 -11.67 -0.19 4.25
C GLN A 147 -11.33 -0.42 2.78
N ARG A 148 -11.30 0.64 1.98
CA ARG A 148 -10.93 0.54 0.57
C ARG A 148 -9.49 0.04 0.40
N GLN A 149 -8.56 0.55 1.20
CA GLN A 149 -7.16 0.14 1.16
C GLN A 149 -6.99 -1.32 1.58
N VAL A 150 -7.69 -1.74 2.64
CA VAL A 150 -7.69 -3.14 3.10
C VAL A 150 -8.28 -4.06 2.04
N ASN A 151 -9.37 -3.69 1.37
CA ASN A 151 -9.95 -4.50 0.30
C ASN A 151 -8.97 -4.71 -0.87
N ILE A 152 -8.25 -3.65 -1.30
CA ILE A 152 -7.22 -3.79 -2.35
C ILE A 152 -6.11 -4.76 -1.90
N LEU A 153 -5.67 -4.66 -0.64
CA LEU A 153 -4.66 -5.58 -0.10
C LEU A 153 -5.19 -7.01 -0.08
N LYS A 154 -6.43 -7.23 0.34
CA LYS A 154 -7.07 -8.56 0.32
C LYS A 154 -7.13 -9.16 -1.07
N ASP A 155 -7.45 -8.35 -2.09
CA ASP A 155 -7.46 -8.80 -3.49
C ASP A 155 -6.04 -9.18 -3.97
N ILE A 156 -5.01 -8.44 -3.53
CA ILE A 156 -3.61 -8.72 -3.86
C ILE A 156 -3.12 -10.02 -3.20
N PHE A 157 -3.45 -10.22 -1.93
CA PHE A 157 -2.97 -11.36 -1.14
C PHE A 157 -3.88 -12.60 -1.23
N GLY A 158 -5.12 -12.45 -1.70
CA GLY A 158 -6.10 -13.53 -1.84
C GLY A 158 -6.64 -14.08 -0.53
N ARG A 159 -6.50 -13.35 0.60
CA ARG A 159 -6.93 -13.79 1.94
C ARG A 159 -7.24 -12.62 2.88
N GLU A 160 -7.76 -12.92 4.07
CA GLU A 160 -7.96 -11.94 5.14
C GLU A 160 -6.66 -11.66 5.90
N PRO A 161 -6.46 -10.42 6.40
CA PRO A 161 -5.37 -10.12 7.30
C PRO A 161 -5.64 -10.61 8.72
N GLU A 162 -4.57 -10.98 9.41
CA GLU A 162 -4.63 -11.51 10.77
C GLU A 162 -3.68 -10.78 11.72
N TRP A 163 -3.87 -11.02 13.02
CA TRP A 163 -2.93 -10.60 14.04
C TRP A 163 -1.81 -11.62 14.24
N TYR A 164 -0.59 -11.11 14.39
CA TYR A 164 0.63 -11.84 14.67
C TYR A 164 1.36 -11.20 15.84
N VAL A 165 2.10 -12.00 16.60
CA VAL A 165 2.91 -11.54 17.71
C VAL A 165 4.32 -11.23 17.18
N ASP A 166 4.88 -10.10 17.59
CA ASP A 166 6.25 -9.71 17.26
C ASP A 166 7.21 -10.85 17.59
N PHE A 167 8.20 -11.12 16.74
CA PHE A 167 9.21 -12.14 17.03
C PHE A 167 10.03 -11.79 18.28
N HIS A 168 10.27 -10.50 18.51
CA HIS A 168 11.05 -10.04 19.66
C HIS A 168 10.24 -10.08 20.96
N ASP A 169 10.94 -10.30 22.07
CA ASP A 169 10.37 -10.16 23.41
C ASP A 169 10.21 -8.69 23.79
N ALA A 170 9.36 -8.43 24.79
CA ALA A 170 9.05 -7.07 25.26
C ALA A 170 10.30 -6.26 25.65
N SER A 171 11.29 -6.92 26.24
CA SER A 171 12.55 -6.31 26.68
C SER A 171 13.40 -5.74 25.55
N PHE A 172 13.17 -6.14 24.30
CA PHE A 172 13.85 -5.56 23.13
C PHE A 172 13.50 -4.07 22.92
N TYR A 173 12.38 -3.61 23.49
CA TYR A 173 11.85 -2.25 23.33
C TYR A 173 11.92 -1.42 24.61
N GLU A 174 12.53 -1.95 25.68
CA GLU A 174 12.79 -1.21 26.92
C GLU A 174 14.12 -0.47 26.76
N ASP A 175 14.05 0.79 26.32
CA ASP A 175 15.18 1.75 26.33
C ASP A 175 15.39 2.33 27.75
#